data_AF-A0A3C1S5F0-F1
#
_entry.id   AF-A0A3C1S5F0-F1
#
_cell.length_a   1.000
_cell.length_b   1.000
_cell.length_c   1.000
_cell.angle_alpha   90.00
_cell.angle_beta   90.00
_cell.angle_gamma   90.00
#
_symmetry.space_group_name_H-M   'P 1'
#
loop_
_entity.id
_entity.type
_entity.pdbx_description
1 polymer ?
#
loop_
_entity_poly.entity_id
_entity_poly.type
_entity_poly.pdbx_seq_one_letter_code
_entity_poly.pdbx_strand_id
1 'polypeptide(L)'
;HPQWQRQIIPSLLNTFPNIQFIVTTHSPQVLSNVEKEEVFILEDFKIIEKTPHTKGRDSNSVLYELLGVEERPKEYKDKLSQLYRLIDDAKFSEAKEILSELTEKFGEHDTEIVRANMHLNLAEEDMNEIHQEG
;
A
#
# COMPACT_ATOMS: atom_id res chain seq x y z
N HIS A 1 -0.50 -20.49 5.94
CA HIS A 1 0.41 -20.14 4.83
C HIS A 1 -0.38 -19.45 3.70
N PRO A 2 0.06 -18.31 3.14
CA PRO A 2 -0.69 -17.53 2.13
C PRO A 2 -1.08 -18.33 0.88
N GLN A 3 -0.20 -19.23 0.44
CA GLN A 3 -0.48 -20.10 -0.71
C GLN A 3 -1.73 -20.98 -0.49
N TRP A 4 -1.95 -21.49 0.71
CA TRP A 4 -3.13 -22.32 1.00
C TRP A 4 -4.40 -21.49 1.10
N GLN A 5 -4.31 -20.25 1.60
CA GLN A 5 -5.47 -19.35 1.65
C GLN A 5 -5.99 -19.01 0.24
N ARG A 6 -5.09 -18.89 -0.74
CA ARG A 6 -5.47 -18.71 -2.15
C ARG A 6 -6.20 -19.91 -2.74
N GLN A 7 -5.91 -21.12 -2.26
CA GLN A 7 -6.43 -22.36 -2.84
C GLN A 7 -7.75 -22.84 -2.20
N ILE A 8 -8.18 -22.23 -1.10
CA ILE A 8 -9.31 -22.77 -0.32
C ILE A 8 -10.63 -22.74 -1.10
N ILE A 9 -10.97 -21.62 -1.75
CA ILE A 9 -12.21 -21.50 -2.53
C ILE A 9 -12.21 -22.43 -3.75
N PRO A 10 -11.17 -22.44 -4.61
CA PRO A 10 -11.08 -23.39 -5.72
C PRO A 10 -11.19 -24.86 -5.26
N SER A 11 -10.55 -25.21 -4.15
CA SER A 11 -10.57 -26.57 -3.61
C SER A 11 -11.97 -26.98 -3.15
N LEU A 12 -12.69 -26.09 -2.47
CA LEU A 12 -14.06 -26.34 -2.02
C LEU A 12 -15.02 -26.52 -3.20
N LEU A 13 -14.96 -25.64 -4.20
CA LEU A 13 -15.81 -25.72 -5.39
C LEU A 13 -15.54 -26.97 -6.23
N ASN A 14 -14.27 -27.38 -6.38
CA ASN A 14 -13.92 -28.59 -7.11
C ASN A 14 -14.31 -29.88 -6.36
N THR A 15 -14.21 -29.88 -5.03
CA THR A 15 -14.52 -31.07 -4.21
C THR A 15 -16.04 -31.26 -4.06
N PHE A 16 -16.80 -30.16 -3.99
CA PHE A 16 -18.23 -30.19 -3.72
C PHE A 16 -19.02 -29.37 -4.77
N PRO A 17 -19.14 -29.88 -6.01
CA PRO A 17 -19.67 -29.11 -7.14
C PRO A 17 -21.15 -28.70 -7.02
N ASN A 18 -21.90 -29.35 -6.13
CA ASN A 18 -23.34 -29.11 -5.93
C ASN A 18 -23.64 -28.41 -4.59
N ILE A 19 -22.63 -27.84 -3.95
CA ILE A 19 -22.76 -27.12 -2.68
C ILE A 19 -22.47 -25.64 -2.89
N GLN A 20 -23.40 -24.79 -2.46
CA GLN A 20 -23.14 -23.35 -2.35
C GLN A 20 -22.45 -23.05 -1.02
N PHE A 21 -21.30 -22.40 -1.08
CA PHE A 21 -20.59 -21.92 0.10
C PHE A 21 -20.85 -20.43 0.32
N ILE A 22 -21.21 -20.05 1.54
CA ILE A 22 -21.23 -18.66 1.99
C ILE A 22 -20.09 -18.49 2.98
N VAL A 23 -19.12 -17.64 2.63
CA VAL A 23 -17.88 -17.47 3.39
C VAL A 23 -17.71 -16.01 3.77
N THR A 24 -17.39 -15.76 5.04
CA THR A 24 -16.99 -14.44 5.53
C THR A 24 -15.49 -14.43 5.78
N THR A 25 -14.76 -13.44 5.26
CA THR A 25 -13.31 -13.37 5.42
C THR A 25 -12.81 -11.94 5.44
N HIS A 26 -11.78 -11.68 6.24
CA HIS A 26 -10.95 -10.49 6.18
C HIS A 26 -9.59 -10.75 5.50
N SER A 27 -9.39 -11.95 4.92
CA SER A 27 -8.14 -12.29 4.25
C SER A 27 -8.16 -11.84 2.79
N PRO A 28 -7.31 -10.87 2.38
CA PRO A 28 -7.21 -10.47 0.98
C PRO A 28 -6.71 -11.61 0.08
N GLN A 29 -5.98 -12.58 0.64
CA GLN A 29 -5.47 -13.73 -0.11
C GLN A 29 -6.60 -14.66 -0.57
N VAL A 30 -7.67 -14.78 0.23
CA VAL A 30 -8.86 -15.53 -0.17
C VAL A 30 -9.62 -14.79 -1.26
N LEU A 31 -9.78 -13.47 -1.13
CA LEU A 31 -10.50 -12.62 -2.10
C LEU A 31 -9.82 -12.58 -3.47
N SER A 32 -8.48 -12.68 -3.53
CA SER A 32 -7.71 -12.54 -4.79
C SER A 32 -8.01 -13.60 -5.87
N ASN A 33 -8.69 -14.70 -5.50
CA ASN A 33 -9.05 -15.81 -6.41
C ASN A 33 -10.56 -15.98 -6.61
N VAL A 34 -11.37 -15.05 -6.12
CA VAL A 34 -12.83 -15.06 -6.25
C VAL A 34 -13.25 -13.97 -7.24
N GLU A 35 -14.24 -14.24 -8.08
CA GLU A 35 -14.76 -13.25 -9.02
C GLU A 35 -15.48 -12.12 -8.26
N LYS A 36 -15.46 -10.89 -8.79
CA LYS A 36 -16.03 -9.74 -8.07
C LYS A 36 -17.54 -9.87 -7.88
N GLU A 37 -18.21 -10.58 -8.79
CA GLU A 37 -19.64 -10.86 -8.79
C GLU A 37 -20.04 -11.79 -7.63
N GLU A 38 -19.08 -12.49 -7.04
CA GLU A 38 -19.27 -13.42 -5.92
C GLU A 38 -18.85 -12.80 -4.58
N VAL A 39 -18.39 -11.55 -4.58
CA VAL A 39 -17.94 -10.83 -3.38
C VAL A 39 -18.99 -9.80 -2.98
N PHE A 40 -19.33 -9.77 -1.70
CA PHE A 40 -20.17 -8.75 -1.09
C PHE A 40 -19.42 -8.11 0.07
N ILE A 41 -19.33 -6.79 0.10
CA ILE A 41 -18.71 -6.04 1.19
C ILE A 41 -19.82 -5.49 2.07
N LEU A 42 -19.69 -5.73 3.36
CA LEU A 42 -20.64 -5.29 4.37
C LEU A 42 -20.00 -4.21 5.24
N GLU A 43 -20.57 -3.00 5.23
CA GLU A 43 -20.21 -1.88 6.11
C GLU A 43 -21.48 -1.38 6.80
N ASP A 44 -21.45 -1.21 8.13
CA ASP A 44 -22.59 -0.75 8.93
C ASP A 44 -23.92 -1.47 8.62
N PHE A 45 -23.85 -2.80 8.49
CA PHE A 45 -24.98 -3.68 8.13
C PHE A 45 -25.62 -3.38 6.76
N LYS A 46 -24.91 -2.68 5.87
CA LYS A 46 -25.32 -2.40 4.50
C LYS A 46 -24.33 -2.99 3.52
N ILE A 47 -24.86 -3.51 2.42
CA ILE A 47 -24.03 -3.92 1.29
C ILE A 47 -23.64 -2.66 0.53
N ILE A 48 -22.34 -2.46 0.34
CA ILE A 48 -21.84 -1.36 -0.51
C ILE A 48 -21.81 -1.83 -1.97
N GLU A 49 -22.27 -0.98 -2.90
CA GLU A 49 -22.38 -1.33 -4.33
C GLU A 49 -21.03 -1.37 -5.06
N LYS A 50 -19.99 -0.76 -4.50
CA LYS A 50 -18.66 -0.76 -5.09
C LYS A 50 -17.89 -1.99 -4.65
N THR A 51 -18.06 -3.09 -5.37
CA THR A 51 -17.10 -4.19 -5.38
C THR A 51 -16.09 -3.94 -6.51
N PRO A 52 -14.86 -3.48 -6.19
CA PRO A 52 -13.77 -3.43 -7.14
C PRO A 52 -13.52 -4.84 -7.68
N HIS A 53 -12.94 -4.93 -8.87
CA HIS A 53 -12.46 -6.20 -9.39
C HIS A 53 -11.56 -6.88 -8.35
N THR A 54 -11.69 -8.20 -8.15
CA THR A 54 -10.95 -8.95 -7.12
C THR A 54 -9.99 -9.97 -7.71
N LYS A 55 -10.40 -10.66 -8.78
CA LYS A 55 -9.59 -11.70 -9.43
C LYS A 55 -8.36 -11.13 -10.13
N GLY A 56 -7.20 -11.72 -9.86
CA GLY A 56 -5.93 -11.37 -10.51
C GLY A 56 -5.31 -10.06 -10.05
N ARG A 57 -5.95 -9.34 -9.11
CA ARG A 57 -5.37 -8.14 -8.50
C ARG A 57 -4.34 -8.51 -7.44
N ASP A 58 -3.38 -7.60 -7.27
CA ASP A 58 -2.45 -7.61 -6.15
C ASP A 58 -3.22 -7.62 -4.81
N SER A 59 -2.78 -8.49 -3.90
CA SER A 59 -3.44 -8.69 -2.61
C SER A 59 -3.36 -7.44 -1.73
N ASN A 60 -2.33 -6.61 -1.89
CA ASN A 60 -2.18 -5.37 -1.13
C ASN A 60 -3.20 -4.31 -1.60
N SER A 61 -3.45 -4.22 -2.90
CA SER A 61 -4.47 -3.37 -3.50
C SER A 61 -5.87 -3.75 -3.02
N VAL A 62 -6.15 -5.05 -2.93
CA VAL A 62 -7.37 -5.55 -2.26
C VAL A 62 -7.38 -5.13 -0.79
N LEU A 63 -6.29 -5.30 -0.05
CA LEU A 63 -6.24 -4.91 1.36
C LEU A 63 -6.51 -3.40 1.58
N TYR A 64 -5.96 -2.54 0.74
CA TYR A 64 -6.07 -1.08 0.90
C TYR A 64 -7.41 -0.54 0.42
N GLU A 65 -7.87 -0.96 -0.75
CA GLU A 65 -9.10 -0.43 -1.35
C GLU A 65 -10.36 -1.09 -0.79
N LEU A 66 -10.31 -2.40 -0.49
CA LEU A 66 -11.50 -3.16 -0.09
C LEU A 66 -11.66 -3.29 1.41
N LEU A 67 -10.55 -3.34 2.15
CA LEU A 67 -10.58 -3.57 3.60
C LEU A 67 -10.26 -2.30 4.39
N GLY A 68 -10.12 -1.15 3.72
CA GLY A 68 -9.93 0.15 4.36
C GLY A 68 -8.65 0.25 5.18
N VAL A 69 -7.66 -0.62 4.92
CA VAL A 69 -6.42 -0.65 5.66
C VAL A 69 -5.47 0.36 5.05
N GLU A 70 -4.84 1.20 5.88
CA GLU A 70 -3.78 2.06 5.37
C GLU A 70 -2.52 1.26 5.04
N GLU A 71 -1.90 1.55 3.88
CA GLU A 71 -0.66 0.91 3.44
C GLU A 71 0.49 1.01 4.44
N ARG A 72 0.58 2.16 5.11
CA ARG A 72 1.63 2.46 6.09
C ARG A 72 1.01 3.09 7.33
N PRO A 73 1.63 2.93 8.51
CA PRO A 73 1.21 3.61 9.72
C PRO A 73 1.12 5.12 9.53
N LYS A 74 0.12 5.75 10.14
CA LYS A 74 -0.11 7.20 10.00
C LYS A 74 1.11 8.04 10.37
N GLU A 75 1.80 7.69 11.47
CA GLU A 75 3.05 8.35 11.89
C GLU A 75 4.09 8.38 10.77
N TYR A 76 4.21 7.29 10.02
CA TYR A 76 5.16 7.20 8.91
C TYR A 76 4.76 8.11 7.74
N LYS A 77 3.47 8.14 7.38
CA LYS A 77 2.95 9.02 6.33
C LYS A 77 3.09 10.49 6.68
N ASP A 78 2.84 10.85 7.94
CA ASP A 78 2.96 12.21 8.43
C ASP A 78 4.43 12.69 8.35
N LYS A 79 5.38 11.85 8.76
CA LYS A 79 6.82 12.14 8.64
C LYS A 79 7.29 12.22 7.20
N LEU A 80 6.83 11.33 6.31
CA LEU A 80 7.13 11.44 4.87
C LEU A 80 6.58 12.75 4.29
N SER A 81 5.35 13.12 4.64
CA SER A 81 4.75 14.36 4.18
C SER A 81 5.54 15.57 4.66
N GLN A 82 6.04 15.54 5.90
CA GLN A 82 6.94 16.56 6.44
C GLN A 82 8.27 16.60 5.68
N LEU A 83 8.87 15.44 5.40
CA LEU A 83 10.11 15.34 4.63
C LEU A 83 9.97 15.99 3.25
N TYR A 84 8.94 15.63 2.47
CA TYR A 84 8.73 16.21 1.14
C TYR A 84 8.51 17.73 1.21
N ARG A 85 7.77 18.24 2.21
CA ARG A 85 7.62 19.69 2.40
C ARG A 85 8.95 20.39 2.68
N LEU A 86 9.84 19.79 3.48
CA LEU A 86 11.16 20.36 3.74
C LEU A 86 12.05 20.36 2.50
N ILE A 87 11.92 19.35 1.63
CA ILE A 87 12.62 19.32 0.34
C ILE A 87 12.11 20.45 -0.56
N ASP A 88 10.78 20.61 -0.67
CA ASP A 88 10.16 21.67 -1.46
C ASP A 88 10.52 23.08 -0.94
N ASP A 89 10.65 23.23 0.38
CA ASP A 89 11.08 24.47 1.04
C ASP A 89 12.62 24.70 0.99
N ALA A 90 13.37 23.84 0.27
CA ALA A 90 14.84 23.84 0.18
C ALA A 90 15.58 23.75 1.53
N LYS A 91 14.92 23.21 2.56
CA LYS A 91 15.49 22.98 3.90
C LYS A 91 16.18 21.62 3.98
N PHE A 92 17.23 21.46 3.17
CA PHE A 92 17.84 20.14 2.98
C PHE A 92 18.51 19.55 4.21
N SER A 93 19.06 20.38 5.11
CA SER A 93 19.63 19.89 6.38
C SER A 93 18.57 19.23 7.26
N GLU A 94 17.41 19.87 7.45
CA GLU A 94 16.29 19.32 8.22
C GLU A 94 15.69 18.09 7.51
N ALA A 95 15.60 18.12 6.17
CA ALA A 95 15.14 16.97 5.38
C ALA A 95 16.07 15.75 5.56
N LYS A 96 17.40 15.94 5.56
CA LYS A 96 18.39 14.87 5.80
C LYS A 96 18.24 14.25 7.18
N GLU A 97 17.97 15.04 8.21
CA GLU A 97 17.73 14.52 9.56
C GLU A 97 16.49 13.62 9.63
N ILE A 98 15.37 14.07 9.06
CA ILE A 98 14.15 13.25 9.00
C ILE A 98 14.35 11.99 8.16
N LEU A 99 15.04 12.09 7.02
CA LEU A 99 15.34 10.95 6.17
C LEU A 99 16.23 9.94 6.90
N SER A 100 17.21 10.40 7.67
CA SER A 100 18.08 9.54 8.50
C SER A 100 17.26 8.81 9.58
N GLU A 101 16.37 9.52 10.28
CA GLU A 101 15.50 8.93 11.29
C GLU A 101 14.57 7.86 10.68
N LEU A 102 13.98 8.15 9.52
CA LEU A 102 13.15 7.20 8.79
C LEU A 102 13.97 5.99 8.32
N THR A 103 15.19 6.21 7.83
CA THR A 103 16.11 5.16 7.38
C THR A 103 16.50 4.22 8.51
N GLU A 104 16.82 4.75 9.68
CA GLU A 104 17.14 3.95 10.86
C GLU A 104 15.94 3.10 11.32
N LYS A 105 14.74 3.68 11.30
CA LYS A 105 13.52 3.01 11.81
C LYS A 105 12.92 1.99 10.84
N PHE A 106 13.04 2.21 9.52
CA PHE A 106 12.33 1.41 8.50
C PHE A 106 13.26 0.73 7.47
N GLY A 107 14.55 1.02 7.51
CA GLY A 107 15.57 0.39 6.68
C GLY A 107 15.81 1.10 5.35
N GLU A 108 17.08 1.10 4.92
CA GLU A 108 17.57 1.80 3.71
C GLU A 108 17.00 1.29 2.38
N HIS A 109 16.39 0.10 2.37
CA HIS A 109 15.81 -0.52 1.17
C HIS A 109 14.29 -0.35 1.06
N ASP A 110 13.66 0.35 2.00
CA ASP A 110 12.25 0.70 1.85
C ASP A 110 12.05 1.57 0.59
N THR A 111 11.01 1.27 -0.18
CA THR A 111 10.76 1.91 -1.47
C THR A 111 10.57 3.42 -1.37
N GLU A 112 9.92 3.93 -0.31
CA GLU A 112 9.73 5.36 -0.13
C GLU A 112 11.00 6.05 0.38
N ILE A 113 11.82 5.36 1.18
CA ILE A 113 13.13 5.89 1.61
C ILE A 113 14.04 6.08 0.39
N VAL A 114 14.13 5.08 -0.48
CA VAL A 114 14.91 5.16 -1.72
C VAL A 114 14.40 6.30 -2.61
N ARG A 115 13.08 6.43 -2.78
CA ARG A 115 12.47 7.51 -3.57
C ARG A 115 12.76 8.88 -2.98
N ALA A 116 12.58 9.05 -1.67
CA ALA A 116 12.80 10.32 -0.98
C ALA A 116 14.28 10.73 -1.06
N ASN A 117 15.20 9.78 -0.95
CA ASN A 117 16.64 10.04 -1.11
C ASN A 117 16.98 10.52 -2.53
N MET A 118 16.40 9.88 -3.56
CA MET A 118 16.57 10.33 -4.95
C MET A 118 16.02 11.74 -5.15
N HIS A 119 14.84 12.04 -4.62
CA HIS A 119 14.20 13.35 -4.74
C HIS A 119 15.02 14.46 -4.06
N LEU A 120 15.55 14.17 -2.87
CA LEU A 120 16.41 15.09 -2.12
C LEU A 120 17.69 15.41 -2.90
N ASN A 121 18.37 14.40 -3.46
CA ASN A 121 19.60 14.61 -4.22
C ASN A 121 19.38 15.46 -5.48
N LEU A 122 18.30 15.19 -6.23
CA LEU A 122 17.96 15.98 -7.41
C LEU A 122 17.66 17.44 -7.04
N ALA A 123 16.91 17.68 -5.95
CA ALA A 123 16.61 19.04 -5.50
C ALA A 123 17.86 19.81 -5.03
N GLU A 124 18.83 19.11 -4.42
CA GLU A 124 20.13 19.71 -4.05
C GLU A 124 20.98 20.04 -5.27
N GLU A 125 21.00 19.18 -6.30
CA GLU A 125 21.71 19.41 -7.56
C GLU A 125 21.14 20.62 -8.30
N ASP A 126 19.82 20.69 -8.48
CA ASP A 126 19.12 21.80 -9.12
C ASP A 126 19.42 23.14 -8.44
N MET A 127 19.45 23.18 -7.09
CA MET A 127 19.76 24.41 -6.35
C MET A 127 21.22 24.84 -6.52
N ASN A 128 22.16 23.88 -6.60
CA ASN A 128 23.58 24.15 -6.78
C ASN A 128 23.89 24.67 -8.20
N GLU A 129 23.21 24.18 -9.23
CA GLU A 129 23.34 24.69 -10.60
C GLU A 129 22.88 26.15 -10.72
N ILE A 130 21.75 26.49 -10.09
CA ILE A 130 21.22 27.88 -10.06
C ILE A 130 22.22 28.87 -9.40
N HIS A 131 23.01 28.42 -8.42
CA HIS A 131 23.99 29.26 -7.74
C HIS A 131 25.34 29.39 -8.48
N GLN A 132 25.60 28.58 -9.52
CA GLN A 132 26.83 28.68 -10.33
C GLN A 132 26.66 29.59 -11.56
N GLU A 133 25.44 29.90 -11.97
CA GLU A 133 25.14 30.74 -13.13
C GLU A 133 24.89 32.23 -12.80
N GLY A 134 24.90 32.64 -11.52
CA GLY A 134 24.68 34.02 -11.05
C GLY A 134 25.92 34.70 -10.50
#